data_AF-A0A0F9IVQ8-F1
#
_entry.id   AF-A0A0F9IVQ8-F1
#
_cell.length_a   1.000
_cell.length_b   1.000
_cell.length_c   1.000
_cell.angle_alpha   90.00
_cell.angle_beta   90.00
_cell.angle_gamma   90.00
#
_symmetry.space_group_name_H-M   'P 1'
#
loop_
_entity.id
_entity.type
_entity.pdbx_description
1 polymer ?
#
loop_
_entity_poly.entity_id
_entity_poly.type
_entity_poly.pdbx_seq_one_letter_code
_entity_poly.pdbx_strand_id
1 'polypeptide(L)'
;MKTWLWRRLVLPLGLATVALFALHTQFPADGLFINLASSFVVVIVTVLYIDRVLERRREVEWSAASHLISDRLFLLSNSTITNVRTALGIDASHLELALALVDIEAGGYFDVSEKMIEPRARSKVIGLDNKGWHGLDKALQESYADCEQALLVFGNKLKPDEFAGLARLQSRIRKARFAYEVFPDIVGVPDHQLPPSTRGDRREFRDEIVKTAGGDIRNVLI
;
A
#
# COMPACT_ATOMS: atom_id res chain seq x y z
N MET A 1 -14.90 17.21 -8.49
CA MET A 1 -15.39 18.53 -8.01
C MET A 1 -15.43 19.58 -9.13
N LYS A 2 -14.30 19.82 -9.83
CA LYS A 2 -14.19 20.80 -10.93
C LYS A 2 -15.30 20.72 -11.98
N THR A 3 -15.59 19.53 -12.52
CA THR A 3 -16.61 19.37 -13.58
C THR A 3 -18.04 19.69 -13.13
N TRP A 4 -18.37 19.48 -11.85
CA TRP A 4 -19.69 19.77 -11.29
C TRP A 4 -19.88 21.28 -11.05
N LEU A 5 -18.87 21.93 -10.46
CA LEU A 5 -18.90 23.36 -10.15
C LEU A 5 -18.95 24.22 -11.43
N TRP A 6 -18.21 23.80 -12.46
CA TRP A 6 -18.28 24.43 -13.79
C TRP A 6 -19.66 24.31 -14.42
N ARG A 7 -20.26 23.11 -14.43
CA ARG A 7 -21.55 22.88 -15.09
C ARG A 7 -22.74 23.51 -14.37
N ARG A 8 -22.72 23.53 -13.03
CA ARG A 8 -23.89 23.98 -12.25
C ARG A 8 -23.85 25.45 -11.84
N LEU A 9 -22.68 26.09 -11.82
CA LEU A 9 -22.54 27.43 -11.27
C LEU A 9 -21.86 28.39 -12.25
N VAL A 10 -20.63 28.09 -12.67
CA VAL A 10 -19.84 29.01 -13.53
C VAL A 10 -20.50 29.19 -14.89
N LEU A 11 -20.94 28.10 -15.52
CA LEU A 11 -21.50 28.13 -16.87
C LEU A 11 -22.89 28.82 -16.91
N PRO A 12 -23.85 28.51 -16.02
CA PRO A 12 -25.14 29.21 -15.99
C PRO A 12 -25.00 30.70 -15.63
N LEU A 13 -24.17 31.05 -14.64
CA LEU A 13 -23.95 32.45 -14.27
C LEU A 13 -23.19 33.21 -15.35
N GLY A 14 -22.24 32.57 -16.03
CA GLY A 14 -21.53 33.15 -17.17
C GLY A 14 -22.48 33.44 -18.34
N LEU A 15 -23.35 32.49 -18.68
CA LEU A 15 -24.39 32.69 -19.71
C LEU A 15 -25.37 33.80 -19.31
N ALA A 16 -25.81 33.83 -18.05
CA ALA A 16 -26.68 34.89 -17.55
C ALA A 16 -25.99 36.25 -17.61
N THR A 17 -24.69 36.33 -17.28
CA THR A 17 -23.89 37.55 -17.39
C THR A 17 -23.85 38.05 -18.84
N VAL A 18 -23.56 37.18 -19.80
CA VAL A 18 -23.55 37.53 -21.24
C VAL A 18 -24.94 37.97 -21.72
N ALA A 19 -25.99 37.27 -21.30
CA ALA A 19 -27.38 37.63 -21.63
C ALA A 19 -27.76 39.01 -21.06
N LEU A 20 -27.33 39.34 -19.84
CA LEU A 20 -27.56 40.65 -19.23
C LEU A 20 -26.81 41.77 -19.97
N PHE A 21 -25.59 41.53 -20.44
CA PHE A 21 -24.87 42.46 -21.31
C PHE A 21 -25.60 42.67 -22.65
N ALA A 22 -26.13 41.61 -23.26
CA ALA A 22 -26.90 41.71 -24.49
C ALA A 22 -28.25 42.44 -24.29
N LEU A 23 -28.93 42.23 -23.17
CA LEU A 23 -30.17 42.94 -22.83
C LEU A 23 -29.93 44.43 -22.59
N HIS A 24 -28.79 44.79 -21.99
CA HIS A 24 -28.45 46.19 -21.75
C HIS A 24 -28.37 47.02 -23.03
N THR A 25 -27.92 46.44 -24.15
CA THR A 25 -27.83 47.16 -25.43
C THR A 25 -29.19 47.42 -26.08
N GLN A 26 -30.20 46.61 -25.74
CA GLN A 26 -31.56 46.73 -26.27
C GLN A 26 -32.47 47.54 -25.36
N PHE A 27 -32.23 47.52 -24.04
CA PHE A 27 -33.06 48.17 -23.03
C PHE A 27 -32.22 49.03 -22.08
N PRO A 28 -32.25 50.37 -22.22
CA PRO A 28 -31.52 51.29 -21.33
C PRO A 28 -32.25 51.42 -19.99
N ALA A 29 -32.08 50.44 -19.11
CA ALA A 29 -32.64 50.42 -17.76
C ALA A 29 -31.65 50.97 -16.71
N ASP A 30 -31.17 52.20 -16.91
CA ASP A 30 -30.35 52.98 -15.96
C ASP A 30 -29.26 52.19 -15.23
N GLY A 31 -28.55 51.31 -15.95
CA GLY A 31 -27.43 50.53 -15.44
C GLY A 31 -27.79 49.28 -14.60
N LEU A 32 -29.07 48.94 -14.41
CA LEU A 32 -29.51 47.75 -13.67
C LEU A 32 -28.84 46.46 -14.17
N PHE A 33 -28.86 46.25 -15.49
CA PHE A 33 -28.31 45.04 -16.12
C PHE A 33 -26.80 44.93 -15.94
N ILE A 34 -26.08 46.06 -15.98
CA ILE A 34 -24.62 46.10 -15.75
C ILE A 34 -24.32 45.77 -14.27
N ASN A 35 -25.08 46.34 -13.33
CA ASN A 35 -24.89 46.07 -11.90
C ASN A 35 -25.16 44.60 -11.56
N LEU A 36 -26.19 44.00 -12.16
CA LEU A 36 -26.50 42.58 -11.97
C LEU A 36 -25.44 41.67 -12.60
N ALA A 37 -24.97 42.00 -13.81
CA ALA A 37 -23.89 41.29 -14.47
C ALA A 37 -22.59 41.36 -13.65
N SER A 38 -22.24 42.54 -13.12
CA SER A 38 -21.10 42.72 -12.22
C SER A 38 -21.22 41.83 -10.98
N SER A 39 -22.41 41.79 -10.37
CA SER A 39 -22.68 40.92 -9.21
C SER A 39 -22.45 39.44 -9.52
N PHE A 40 -22.88 38.96 -10.69
CA PHE A 40 -22.64 37.58 -11.12
C PHE A 40 -21.16 37.30 -11.37
N VAL A 41 -20.43 38.22 -11.98
CA VAL A 41 -18.97 38.10 -12.16
C VAL A 41 -18.27 37.99 -10.81
N VAL A 42 -18.62 38.84 -9.84
CA VAL A 42 -18.06 38.78 -8.49
C VAL A 42 -18.32 37.42 -7.85
N VAL A 43 -19.55 36.92 -7.90
CA VAL A 43 -19.89 35.58 -7.37
C VAL A 43 -19.06 34.48 -8.02
N ILE A 44 -18.93 34.48 -9.35
CA ILE A 44 -18.12 33.49 -10.07
C ILE A 44 -16.66 33.56 -9.60
N VAL A 45 -16.08 34.75 -9.58
CA VAL A 45 -14.68 34.96 -9.18
C VAL A 45 -14.46 34.51 -7.74
N THR A 46 -15.34 34.87 -6.81
CA THR A 46 -15.25 34.46 -5.40
C THR A 46 -15.31 32.95 -5.24
N VAL A 47 -16.25 32.26 -5.91
CA VAL A 47 -16.36 30.80 -5.81
C VAL A 47 -15.12 30.11 -6.40
N LEU A 48 -14.63 30.57 -7.55
CA LEU A 48 -13.41 30.02 -8.16
C LEU A 48 -12.18 30.27 -7.28
N TYR A 49 -12.10 31.44 -6.65
CA TYR A 49 -11.03 31.76 -5.72
C TYR A 49 -11.07 30.86 -4.47
N ILE A 50 -12.24 30.66 -3.86
CA ILE A 50 -12.42 29.75 -2.72
C ILE A 50 -12.04 28.32 -3.12
N ASP A 51 -12.50 27.82 -4.28
CA ASP A 51 -12.15 26.48 -4.76
C ASP A 51 -10.63 26.33 -4.91
N ARG A 52 -9.96 27.33 -5.50
CA ARG A 52 -8.50 27.35 -5.66
C ARG A 52 -7.76 27.39 -4.32
N VAL A 53 -8.23 28.18 -3.35
CA VAL A 53 -7.64 28.26 -2.01
C VAL A 53 -7.80 26.93 -1.28
N LEU A 54 -8.98 26.30 -1.37
CA LEU A 54 -9.24 24.99 -0.78
C LEU A 54 -8.43 23.87 -1.45
N GLU A 55 -8.19 23.95 -2.76
CA GLU A 55 -7.33 23.02 -3.48
C GLU A 55 -5.88 23.16 -3.03
N ARG A 56 -5.34 24.39 -2.97
CA ARG A 56 -3.98 24.64 -2.47
C ARG A 56 -3.77 24.20 -1.03
N ARG A 57 -4.74 24.50 -0.13
CA ARG A 57 -4.64 24.05 1.27
C ARG A 57 -4.64 22.54 1.36
N ARG A 58 -5.52 21.87 0.60
CA ARG A 58 -5.51 20.41 0.52
C ARG A 58 -4.18 19.90 -0.01
N GLU A 59 -3.62 20.46 -1.08
CA GLU A 59 -2.33 20.04 -1.62
C GLU A 59 -1.20 20.14 -0.58
N VAL A 60 -1.13 21.25 0.17
CA VAL A 60 -0.09 21.47 1.19
C VAL A 60 -0.28 20.56 2.41
N GLU A 61 -1.51 20.42 2.90
CA GLU A 61 -1.82 19.51 4.01
C GLU A 61 -1.56 18.06 3.62
N TRP A 62 -1.92 17.68 2.40
CA TRP A 62 -1.73 16.32 1.90
C TRP A 62 -0.30 16.03 1.48
N SER A 63 0.51 17.00 1.07
CA SER A 63 1.92 16.73 0.76
C SER A 63 2.67 16.27 1.99
N ALA A 64 2.50 16.97 3.12
CA ALA A 64 3.09 16.58 4.39
C ALA A 64 2.56 15.21 4.88
N ALA A 65 1.24 15.00 4.81
CA ALA A 65 0.64 13.73 5.19
C ALA A 65 1.08 12.57 4.28
N SER A 66 1.25 12.81 2.97
CA SER A 66 1.70 11.80 2.01
C SER A 66 3.12 11.34 2.29
N HIS A 67 4.02 12.25 2.69
CA HIS A 67 5.36 11.88 3.13
C HIS A 67 5.31 10.98 4.37
N LEU A 68 4.54 11.35 5.39
CA LEU A 68 4.38 10.53 6.60
C LEU A 68 3.77 9.15 6.30
N ILE A 69 2.80 9.08 5.39
CA ILE A 69 2.21 7.81 4.96
C ILE A 69 3.25 6.96 4.23
N SER A 70 4.00 7.55 3.30
CA SER A 70 5.08 6.85 2.58
C SER A 70 6.14 6.32 3.55
N ASP A 71 6.57 7.12 4.54
CA ASP A 71 7.52 6.69 5.56
C ASP A 71 6.97 5.53 6.40
N ARG A 72 5.68 5.56 6.74
CA ARG A 72 5.02 4.47 7.45
C ARG A 72 4.94 3.19 6.62
N LEU A 73 4.64 3.29 5.33
CA LEU A 73 4.66 2.14 4.42
C LEU A 73 6.06 1.58 4.24
N PHE A 74 7.08 2.44 4.17
CA PHE A 74 8.47 2.04 4.12
C PHE A 74 8.89 1.27 5.38
N LEU A 75 8.55 1.80 6.57
CA LEU A 75 8.79 1.12 7.84
C LEU A 75 8.04 -0.22 7.93
N LEU A 76 6.81 -0.30 7.45
CA LEU A 76 6.03 -1.54 7.42
C LEU A 76 6.72 -2.61 6.57
N SER A 77 7.16 -2.24 5.35
CA SER A 77 7.90 -3.16 4.48
C SER A 77 9.19 -3.66 5.13
N ASN A 78 9.97 -2.75 5.73
CA ASN A 78 11.21 -3.13 6.42
C ASN A 78 10.97 -3.99 7.66
N SER A 79 9.91 -3.69 8.43
CA SER A 79 9.49 -4.50 9.57
C SER A 79 9.08 -5.90 9.12
N THR A 80 8.34 -6.01 8.01
CA THR A 80 7.95 -7.31 7.43
C THR A 80 9.17 -8.14 7.04
N ILE A 81 10.12 -7.56 6.31
CA ILE A 81 11.37 -8.22 5.94
C ILE A 81 12.15 -8.64 7.20
N THR A 82 12.23 -7.76 8.21
CA THR A 82 12.92 -8.02 9.48
C THR A 82 12.28 -9.19 10.25
N ASN A 83 10.94 -9.22 10.32
CA ASN A 83 10.18 -10.26 11.00
C ASN A 83 10.39 -11.61 10.33
N VAL A 84 10.27 -11.67 9.00
CA VAL A 84 10.52 -12.89 8.21
C VAL A 84 11.96 -13.36 8.38
N ARG A 85 12.94 -12.45 8.23
CA ARG A 85 14.37 -12.76 8.40
C ARG A 85 14.66 -13.36 9.77
N THR A 86 14.14 -12.73 10.82
CA THR A 86 14.34 -13.17 12.21
C THR A 86 13.71 -14.53 12.44
N ALA A 87 12.49 -14.76 11.94
CA ALA A 87 11.82 -16.06 12.04
C ALA A 87 12.57 -17.17 11.29
N LEU A 88 13.24 -16.84 10.18
CA LEU A 88 14.09 -17.77 9.43
C LEU A 88 15.47 -17.98 10.05
N GLY A 89 15.79 -17.30 11.17
CA GLY A 89 17.11 -17.38 11.81
C GLY A 89 18.24 -16.93 10.89
N ILE A 90 17.99 -15.94 10.03
CA ILE A 90 19.00 -15.37 9.15
C ILE A 90 19.72 -14.24 9.91
N ASP A 91 20.97 -14.51 10.30
CA ASP A 91 21.80 -13.64 11.14
C ASP A 91 21.99 -12.24 10.54
N ALA A 92 21.98 -11.23 11.43
CA ALA A 92 22.25 -9.83 11.16
C ALA A 92 23.73 -9.54 10.82
N SER A 93 24.66 -10.43 11.14
CA SER A 93 26.08 -10.29 10.75
C SER A 93 26.28 -10.09 9.25
N HIS A 94 25.38 -10.63 8.43
CA HIS A 94 25.39 -10.46 6.97
C HIS A 94 24.78 -9.13 6.50
N LEU A 95 24.02 -8.45 7.36
CA LEU A 95 23.43 -7.13 7.09
C LEU A 95 24.42 -6.00 7.34
N GLU A 96 25.31 -6.10 8.33
CA GLU A 96 26.30 -5.05 8.63
C GLU A 96 27.22 -4.79 7.44
N LEU A 97 27.67 -5.85 6.76
CA LEU A 97 28.49 -5.74 5.56
C LEU A 97 27.72 -5.11 4.38
N ALA A 98 26.43 -5.40 4.28
CA ALA A 98 25.60 -4.92 3.18
C ALA A 98 25.13 -3.47 3.39
N LEU A 99 24.84 -3.08 4.64
CA LEU A 99 24.55 -1.70 5.05
C LEU A 99 25.78 -0.80 4.94
N ALA A 100 26.99 -1.34 5.07
CA ALA A 100 28.23 -0.60 4.81
C ALA A 100 28.48 -0.33 3.32
N LEU A 101 27.82 -1.08 2.43
CA LEU A 101 28.00 -1.00 0.96
C LEU A 101 26.86 -0.28 0.24
N VAL A 102 25.75 0.00 0.92
CA VAL A 102 24.54 0.56 0.34
C VAL A 102 24.13 1.80 1.11
N ASP A 103 23.91 2.89 0.40
CA ASP A 103 23.35 4.12 0.98
C ASP A 103 21.95 3.80 1.53
N ILE A 104 21.76 3.93 2.85
CA ILE A 104 20.56 3.47 3.55
C ILE A 104 19.35 4.38 3.23
N GLU A 105 19.55 5.45 2.46
CA GLU A 105 18.48 6.32 2.00
C GLU A 105 17.48 5.54 1.10
N ALA A 106 16.29 5.30 1.66
CA ALA A 106 15.01 4.86 1.07
C ALA A 106 14.98 3.57 0.22
N GLY A 107 16.11 2.97 -0.16
CA GLY A 107 16.17 1.76 -0.99
C GLY A 107 17.09 0.67 -0.46
N GLY A 108 17.98 0.99 0.48
CA GLY A 108 19.06 0.08 0.86
C GLY A 108 18.59 -1.23 1.49
N TYR A 109 17.50 -1.22 2.26
CA TYR A 109 16.98 -2.44 2.89
C TYR A 109 16.35 -3.43 1.89
N PHE A 110 15.77 -2.91 0.80
CA PHE A 110 15.22 -3.74 -0.27
C PHE A 110 16.33 -4.47 -1.03
N ASP A 111 17.40 -3.74 -1.38
CA ASP A 111 18.61 -4.28 -1.99
C ASP A 111 19.25 -5.38 -1.12
N VAL A 112 19.29 -5.17 0.19
CA VAL A 112 19.80 -6.18 1.12
C VAL A 112 18.87 -7.39 1.19
N SER A 113 17.55 -7.18 1.19
CA SER A 113 16.57 -8.27 1.13
C SER A 113 16.79 -9.13 -0.12
N GLU A 114 16.82 -8.51 -1.30
CA GLU A 114 16.96 -9.20 -2.58
C GLU A 114 18.31 -9.92 -2.72
N LYS A 115 19.42 -9.31 -2.29
CA LYS A 115 20.77 -9.88 -2.49
C LYS A 115 21.17 -10.88 -1.41
N MET A 116 20.67 -10.74 -0.18
CA MET A 116 21.19 -11.48 0.97
C MET A 116 20.16 -12.36 1.66
N ILE A 117 18.91 -11.90 1.79
CA ILE A 117 17.87 -12.62 2.56
C ILE A 117 17.11 -13.58 1.64
N GLU A 118 16.63 -13.07 0.51
CA GLU A 118 15.85 -13.78 -0.50
C GLU A 118 16.52 -15.09 -0.98
N PRO A 119 17.83 -15.12 -1.31
CA PRO A 119 18.44 -16.34 -1.86
C PRO A 119 18.54 -17.46 -0.82
N ARG A 120 18.52 -17.09 0.46
CA ARG A 120 18.64 -18.00 1.60
C ARG A 120 17.28 -18.40 2.17
N ALA A 121 16.23 -17.64 1.88
CA ALA A 121 14.92 -17.84 2.49
C ALA A 121 14.39 -19.26 2.22
N ARG A 122 14.44 -19.70 0.96
CA ARG A 122 13.92 -21.02 0.58
C ARG A 122 14.63 -22.18 1.27
N SER A 123 15.96 -22.13 1.39
CA SER A 123 16.72 -23.20 2.06
C SER A 123 16.47 -23.20 3.57
N LYS A 124 16.31 -22.02 4.18
CA LYS A 124 15.94 -21.91 5.59
C LYS A 124 14.56 -22.47 5.89
N VAL A 125 13.56 -22.18 5.05
CA VAL A 125 12.20 -22.70 5.17
C VAL A 125 12.16 -24.23 5.17
N ILE A 126 12.94 -24.88 4.30
CA ILE A 126 13.03 -26.34 4.23
C ILE A 126 13.57 -26.94 5.54
N GLY A 127 14.48 -26.24 6.21
CA GLY A 127 15.10 -26.69 7.46
C GLY A 127 14.32 -26.33 8.74
N LEU A 128 13.16 -25.68 8.64
CA LEU A 128 12.38 -25.32 9.81
C LEU A 128 11.72 -26.56 10.43
N ASP A 129 11.87 -26.70 11.75
CA ASP A 129 11.07 -27.62 12.55
C ASP A 129 9.69 -27.00 12.86
N ASN A 130 8.82 -27.75 13.55
CA ASN A 130 7.48 -27.29 13.90
C ASN A 130 7.51 -25.96 14.68
N LYS A 131 8.48 -25.78 15.59
CA LYS A 131 8.63 -24.54 16.36
C LYS A 131 9.02 -23.37 15.45
N GLY A 132 9.94 -23.59 14.51
CA GLY A 132 10.35 -22.60 13.52
C GLY A 132 9.21 -22.19 12.59
N TRP A 133 8.43 -23.16 12.11
CA TRP A 133 7.23 -22.90 11.31
C TRP A 133 6.18 -22.09 12.07
N HIS A 134 5.93 -22.44 13.34
CA HIS A 134 5.03 -21.67 14.20
C HIS A 134 5.51 -20.22 14.39
N GLY A 135 6.81 -20.04 14.65
CA GLY A 135 7.42 -18.71 14.78
C GLY A 135 7.31 -17.89 13.49
N LEU A 136 7.47 -18.53 12.33
CA LEU A 136 7.31 -17.89 11.04
C LEU A 136 5.86 -17.50 10.74
N ASP A 137 4.89 -18.37 11.00
CA ASP A 137 3.48 -18.03 10.82
C ASP A 137 3.07 -16.84 11.70
N LYS A 138 3.52 -16.82 12.97
CA LYS A 138 3.29 -15.69 13.87
C LYS A 138 3.87 -14.38 13.31
N ALA A 139 5.12 -14.40 12.84
CA ALA A 139 5.77 -13.24 12.25
C ALA A 139 5.02 -12.73 11.01
N LEU A 140 4.56 -13.64 10.15
CA LEU A 140 3.74 -13.32 8.98
C LEU A 140 2.35 -12.80 9.37
N GLN A 141 1.74 -13.34 10.43
CA GLN A 141 0.43 -12.90 10.92
C GLN A 141 0.49 -11.45 11.42
N GLU A 142 1.53 -11.09 12.17
CA GLU A 142 1.76 -9.72 12.64
C GLU A 142 1.90 -8.76 11.44
N SER A 143 2.74 -9.10 10.46
CA SER A 143 2.88 -8.29 9.24
C SER A 143 1.59 -8.21 8.40
N TYR A 144 0.78 -9.27 8.36
CA TYR A 144 -0.52 -9.23 7.69
C TYR A 144 -1.48 -8.24 8.36
N ALA A 145 -1.53 -8.25 9.70
CA ALA A 145 -2.37 -7.33 10.47
C ALA A 145 -1.93 -5.87 10.27
N ASP A 146 -0.63 -5.61 10.22
CA ASP A 146 -0.09 -4.28 9.91
C ASP A 146 -0.51 -3.82 8.50
N CYS A 147 -0.46 -4.71 7.51
CA CYS A 147 -0.95 -4.40 6.16
C CYS A 147 -2.46 -4.07 6.15
N GLU A 148 -3.28 -4.86 6.85
CA GLU A 148 -4.72 -4.60 6.97
C GLU A 148 -5.00 -3.25 7.62
N GLN A 149 -4.31 -2.95 8.72
CA GLN A 149 -4.45 -1.68 9.41
C GLN A 149 -4.03 -0.51 8.50
N ALA A 150 -2.93 -0.64 7.77
CA ALA A 150 -2.48 0.38 6.83
C ALA A 150 -3.48 0.60 5.67
N LEU A 151 -4.05 -0.48 5.11
CA LEU A 151 -5.09 -0.37 4.08
C LEU A 151 -6.37 0.27 4.62
N LEU A 152 -6.77 -0.05 5.86
CA LEU A 152 -7.95 0.53 6.49
C LEU A 152 -7.78 2.02 6.78
N VAL A 153 -6.62 2.42 7.31
CA VAL A 153 -6.36 3.81 7.74
C VAL A 153 -6.01 4.71 6.56
N PHE A 154 -5.21 4.21 5.60
CA PHE A 154 -4.66 5.02 4.52
C PHE A 154 -5.23 4.71 3.14
N GLY A 155 -6.01 3.64 2.97
CA GLY A 155 -6.35 3.11 1.64
C GLY A 155 -6.99 4.10 0.67
N ASN A 156 -7.78 5.07 1.16
CA ASN A 156 -8.39 6.11 0.32
C ASN A 156 -7.47 7.32 0.04
N LYS A 157 -6.27 7.34 0.63
CA LYS A 157 -5.24 8.40 0.52
C LYS A 157 -4.00 7.92 -0.22
N LEU A 158 -3.79 6.61 -0.33
CA LEU A 158 -2.68 6.04 -1.08
C LEU A 158 -2.80 6.38 -2.56
N LYS A 159 -1.65 6.62 -3.20
CA LYS A 159 -1.58 6.61 -4.66
C LYS A 159 -1.91 5.19 -5.17
N PRO A 160 -2.40 5.05 -6.41
CA PRO A 160 -2.73 3.74 -6.97
C PRO A 160 -1.59 2.71 -6.86
N ASP A 161 -0.35 3.13 -7.09
CA ASP A 161 0.82 2.25 -7.02
C ASP A 161 1.16 1.83 -5.58
N GLU A 162 1.04 2.75 -4.60
CA GLU A 162 1.24 2.46 -3.18
C GLU A 162 0.17 1.49 -2.66
N PHE A 163 -1.09 1.71 -3.04
CA PHE A 163 -2.20 0.81 -2.71
C PHE A 163 -1.97 -0.59 -3.32
N ALA A 164 -1.61 -0.66 -4.60
CA ALA A 164 -1.35 -1.92 -5.28
C ALA A 164 -0.15 -2.66 -4.66
N GLY A 165 0.91 -1.93 -4.28
CA GLY A 165 2.06 -2.49 -3.58
C GLY A 165 1.68 -3.11 -2.23
N LEU A 166 0.96 -2.35 -1.39
CA LEU A 166 0.52 -2.81 -0.08
C LEU A 166 -0.45 -4.01 -0.17
N ALA A 167 -1.43 -3.97 -1.09
CA ALA A 167 -2.35 -5.08 -1.32
C ALA A 167 -1.63 -6.33 -1.85
N ARG A 168 -0.62 -6.15 -2.71
CA ARG A 168 0.21 -7.26 -3.21
C ARG A 168 1.03 -7.88 -2.09
N LEU A 169 1.65 -7.06 -1.22
CA LEU A 169 2.37 -7.55 -0.05
C LEU A 169 1.45 -8.35 0.87
N GLN A 170 0.28 -7.81 1.21
CA GLN A 170 -0.74 -8.49 2.01
C GLN A 170 -1.12 -9.86 1.40
N SER A 171 -1.37 -9.90 0.08
CA SER A 171 -1.69 -11.13 -0.64
C SER A 171 -0.57 -12.17 -0.58
N ARG A 172 0.69 -11.74 -0.72
CA ARG A 172 1.87 -12.60 -0.64
C ARG A 172 2.04 -13.16 0.77
N ILE A 173 1.87 -12.35 1.80
CA ILE A 173 1.90 -12.80 3.20
C ILE A 173 0.80 -13.85 3.43
N ARG A 174 -0.43 -13.61 2.93
CA ARG A 174 -1.52 -14.58 3.05
C ARG A 174 -1.18 -15.92 2.41
N LYS A 175 -0.57 -15.91 1.22
CA LYS A 175 -0.12 -17.14 0.53
C LYS A 175 0.98 -17.85 1.31
N ALA A 176 1.98 -17.13 1.80
CA ALA A 176 3.07 -17.68 2.59
C ALA A 176 2.59 -18.39 3.86
N ARG A 177 1.53 -17.88 4.50
CA ARG A 177 0.91 -18.49 5.69
C ARG A 177 0.06 -19.73 5.39
N PHE A 178 -0.47 -19.84 4.18
CA PHE A 178 -1.46 -20.86 3.82
C PHE A 178 -1.00 -22.29 4.12
N ALA A 179 0.27 -22.61 3.86
CA ALA A 179 0.82 -23.93 4.12
C ALA A 179 0.73 -24.33 5.60
N TYR A 180 1.09 -23.42 6.51
CA TYR A 180 1.03 -23.67 7.95
C TYR A 180 -0.41 -23.66 8.47
N GLU A 181 -1.26 -22.78 7.95
CA GLU A 181 -2.67 -22.71 8.37
C GLU A 181 -3.46 -23.97 8.01
N VAL A 182 -3.19 -24.55 6.83
CA VAL A 182 -3.93 -25.71 6.34
C VAL A 182 -3.31 -27.03 6.83
N PHE A 183 -1.98 -27.09 6.96
CA PHE A 183 -1.26 -28.32 7.29
C PHE A 183 -0.27 -28.17 8.46
N PRO A 184 -0.71 -27.66 9.63
CA PRO A 184 0.18 -27.41 10.78
C PRO A 184 0.78 -28.71 11.36
N ASP A 185 0.13 -29.84 11.12
CA ASP A 185 0.52 -31.19 11.55
C ASP A 185 1.46 -31.91 10.56
N ILE A 186 1.81 -31.26 9.44
CA ILE A 186 2.66 -31.81 8.39
C ILE A 186 3.96 -31.00 8.26
N VAL A 187 3.86 -29.67 8.23
CA VAL A 187 5.03 -28.81 8.03
C VAL A 187 5.91 -28.75 9.28
N GLY A 188 7.22 -28.97 9.12
CA GLY A 188 8.17 -29.00 10.25
C GLY A 188 8.05 -30.21 11.16
N VAL A 189 7.17 -31.18 10.84
CA VAL A 189 6.99 -32.40 11.61
C VAL A 189 7.99 -33.48 11.15
N PRO A 190 8.76 -34.10 12.07
CA PRO A 190 9.68 -35.18 11.73
C PRO A 190 8.98 -36.37 11.08
N ASP A 191 9.67 -37.08 10.19
CA ASP A 191 9.09 -38.20 9.40
C ASP A 191 8.38 -39.26 10.25
N HIS A 192 8.90 -39.55 11.44
CA HIS A 192 8.37 -40.57 12.34
C HIS A 192 7.09 -40.13 13.08
N GLN A 193 6.75 -38.84 13.04
CA GLN A 193 5.58 -38.25 13.69
C GLN A 193 4.48 -37.87 12.70
N LEU A 194 4.70 -38.09 11.39
CA LEU A 194 3.71 -37.75 10.37
C LEU A 194 2.44 -38.60 10.53
N PRO A 195 1.24 -38.00 10.47
CA PRO A 195 -0.03 -38.69 10.70
C PRO A 195 -0.26 -39.80 9.67
N PRO A 196 -0.86 -40.95 10.04
CA PRO A 196 -1.15 -42.06 9.13
C PRO A 196 -1.91 -41.62 7.87
N SER A 197 -1.40 -41.94 6.67
CA SER A 197 -2.02 -41.64 5.37
C SER A 197 -2.45 -42.91 4.69
N THR A 198 -3.62 -42.84 4.05
CA THR A 198 -4.23 -43.85 3.21
C THR A 198 -3.90 -43.67 1.72
N ARG A 199 -3.23 -42.57 1.32
CA ARG A 199 -2.87 -42.25 -0.07
C ARG A 199 -1.47 -41.65 -0.16
N GLY A 200 -0.55 -42.35 -0.82
CA GLY A 200 0.76 -41.84 -1.25
C GLY A 200 1.83 -41.70 -0.15
N ASP A 201 3.04 -41.32 -0.57
CA ASP A 201 4.16 -41.01 0.32
C ASP A 201 3.98 -39.62 0.94
N ARG A 202 3.93 -39.58 2.27
CA ARG A 202 3.71 -38.33 3.05
C ARG A 202 4.93 -37.43 3.03
N ARG A 203 6.11 -38.00 2.86
CA ARG A 203 7.35 -37.22 2.77
C ARG A 203 7.33 -36.38 1.50
N GLU A 204 6.98 -37.00 0.38
CA GLU A 204 6.84 -36.31 -0.90
C GLU A 204 5.80 -35.18 -0.83
N PHE A 205 4.62 -35.45 -0.24
CA PHE A 205 3.58 -34.42 -0.06
C PHE A 205 4.04 -33.25 0.84
N ARG A 206 4.66 -33.54 1.99
CA ARG A 206 5.23 -32.50 2.86
C ARG A 206 6.26 -31.67 2.11
N ASP A 207 7.18 -32.34 1.42
CA ASP A 207 8.30 -31.69 0.76
C ASP A 207 7.81 -30.78 -0.39
N GLU A 208 6.73 -31.15 -1.08
CA GLU A 208 6.06 -30.31 -2.07
C GLU A 208 5.40 -29.07 -1.45
N ILE A 209 4.69 -29.24 -0.32
CA ILE A 209 4.10 -28.11 0.43
C ILE A 209 5.20 -27.15 0.89
N VAL A 210 6.24 -27.66 1.54
CA VAL A 210 7.35 -26.88 2.07
C VAL A 210 8.10 -26.16 0.95
N LYS A 211 8.28 -26.80 -0.20
CA LYS A 211 8.87 -26.21 -1.40
C LYS A 211 8.03 -25.05 -1.93
N THR A 212 6.71 -25.22 -1.98
CA THR A 212 5.77 -24.19 -2.44
C THR A 212 5.76 -23.00 -1.48
N ALA A 213 5.63 -23.26 -0.19
CA ALA A 213 5.69 -22.25 0.86
C ALA A 213 7.01 -21.48 0.83
N GLY A 214 8.15 -22.14 0.62
CA GLY A 214 9.44 -21.49 0.44
C GLY A 214 9.48 -20.51 -0.75
N GLY A 215 8.74 -20.80 -1.82
CA GLY A 215 8.54 -19.87 -2.94
C GLY A 215 7.66 -18.68 -2.58
N ASP A 216 6.58 -18.89 -1.82
CA ASP A 216 5.68 -17.82 -1.38
C ASP A 216 6.35 -16.89 -0.35
N ILE A 217 7.11 -17.44 0.59
CA ILE A 217 7.89 -16.67 1.58
C ILE A 217 8.97 -15.85 0.88
N ARG A 218 9.64 -16.41 -0.12
CA ARG A 218 10.56 -15.67 -0.99
C ARG A 218 9.87 -14.48 -1.66
N ASN A 219 8.65 -14.66 -2.16
CA ASN A 219 7.89 -13.59 -2.81
C ASN A 219 7.47 -12.47 -1.85
N VAL A 220 7.44 -12.69 -0.52
CA VAL A 220 7.20 -11.63 0.48
C VAL A 220 8.40 -10.69 0.60
N LEU A 221 9.60 -11.17 0.28
CA LEU A 221 10.87 -10.45 0.44
C LEU A 221 11.26 -9.58 -0.76
N ILE A 222 10.49 -9.63 -1.85
CA ILE A 222 10.65 -8.92 -3.14
C ILE A 222 9.40 -8.07 -3.36
#